data_AF-A0A436ZQE8-F1
#
_entry.id   AF-A0A436ZQE8-F1
#
_cell.length_a   1.000
_cell.length_b   1.000
_cell.length_c   1.000
_cell.angle_alpha   90.00
_cell.angle_beta   90.00
_cell.angle_gamma   90.00
#
_symmetry.space_group_name_H-M   'P 1'
#
loop_
_entity.id
_entity.type
_entity.pdbx_description
1 polymer ?
#
loop_
_entity_poly.entity_id
_entity_poly.type
_entity_poly.pdbx_seq_one_letter_code
_entity_poly.pdbx_strand_id
1 'polypeptide(L)'
;MKPNTFTLAAIIAIPSVTATGGNNFTRRCSRLLQTLKLPDTQILSSNYTPKGTNITYPNLHPSCGQNWIIAQTNTCRLSLNVTTSSTSNVIMEVWMPEDWKSSGQRFAMTGNGGVGGCFTLSDLAFTASLGFATVGHNNGHDGLSSSPFLNKPEVIIDFAWRATLTATRIGKSATTFFYQTPLAKSYYWGCSGGGRQAMKIAQDFPSEYDGIIAGNPAADFHRLVASSLYYSYQTGPPTSPTWLSLEQWQAVNAEVLAQCDTIDGVADNVLEDPLKCHPRFENMLCGRLETWATQKCLTPAQVDAVEKI
;
A
#
# COMPACT_ATOMS: atom_id res chain seq x y z
N MET A 1 88.31 18.08 1.89
CA MET A 1 87.00 18.72 2.18
C MET A 1 85.94 17.91 1.46
N LYS A 2 84.87 17.53 2.17
CA LYS A 2 84.01 16.36 1.90
C LYS A 2 83.15 16.50 0.63
N PRO A 3 82.87 15.40 -0.08
CA PRO A 3 81.94 15.37 -1.22
C PRO A 3 80.47 15.30 -0.75
N ASN A 4 79.60 15.93 -1.54
CA ASN A 4 78.14 15.93 -1.37
C ASN A 4 77.54 14.54 -1.64
N THR A 5 76.90 13.95 -0.63
CA THR A 5 75.98 12.81 -0.79
C THR A 5 74.56 13.32 -1.00
N PHE A 6 74.04 13.16 -2.22
CA PHE A 6 72.61 13.29 -2.50
C PHE A 6 71.91 12.00 -2.07
N THR A 7 70.96 12.10 -1.15
CA THR A 7 70.08 10.98 -0.76
C THR A 7 68.81 11.06 -1.61
N LEU A 8 68.64 10.11 -2.56
CA LEU A 8 67.36 9.90 -3.24
C LEU A 8 66.37 9.31 -2.24
N ALA A 9 65.35 10.07 -1.85
CA ALA A 9 64.20 9.54 -1.14
C ALA A 9 63.26 8.87 -2.17
N ALA A 10 63.15 7.55 -2.11
CA ALA A 10 62.16 6.81 -2.88
C ALA A 10 60.76 7.13 -2.35
N ILE A 11 59.97 7.85 -3.14
CA ILE A 11 58.53 8.03 -2.89
C ILE A 11 57.85 6.70 -3.26
N ILE A 12 57.56 5.88 -2.26
CA ILE A 12 56.67 4.73 -2.42
C ILE A 12 55.25 5.31 -2.54
N ALA A 13 54.75 5.38 -3.77
CA ALA A 13 53.33 5.59 -4.02
C ALA A 13 52.57 4.36 -3.49
N ILE A 14 51.99 4.48 -2.31
CA ILE A 14 51.01 3.51 -1.82
C ILE A 14 49.78 3.69 -2.71
N PRO A 15 49.35 2.68 -3.48
CA PRO A 15 48.08 2.77 -4.17
C PRO A 15 46.99 2.89 -3.09
N SER A 16 46.37 4.07 -3.00
CA SER A 16 45.16 4.27 -2.24
C SER A 16 44.08 3.39 -2.87
N VAL A 17 43.89 2.21 -2.31
CA VAL A 17 42.74 1.35 -2.58
C VAL A 17 41.53 2.10 -2.04
N THR A 18 40.85 2.83 -2.92
CA THR A 18 39.50 3.30 -2.66
C THR A 18 38.63 2.06 -2.45
N ALA A 19 38.31 1.76 -1.19
CA ALA A 19 37.37 0.72 -0.85
C ALA A 19 36.02 1.07 -1.48
N THR A 20 35.64 0.31 -2.49
CA THR A 20 34.34 0.39 -3.15
C THR A 20 33.25 0.02 -2.14
N GLY A 21 32.51 1.02 -1.64
CA GLY A 21 31.44 0.83 -0.65
C GLY A 21 30.39 -0.23 -1.03
N GLY A 22 30.15 -0.43 -2.32
CA GLY A 22 29.19 -1.41 -2.85
C GLY A 22 29.50 -2.88 -2.52
N ASN A 23 30.78 -3.25 -2.33
CA ASN A 23 31.16 -4.62 -1.95
C ASN A 23 30.79 -4.93 -0.49
N ASN A 24 30.81 -3.93 0.38
CA ASN A 24 30.45 -4.11 1.79
C ASN A 24 28.94 -4.20 1.99
N PHE A 25 28.17 -3.32 1.32
CA PHE A 25 26.71 -3.32 1.41
C PHE A 25 26.11 -4.65 0.93
N THR A 26 26.53 -5.11 -0.26
CA THR A 26 26.10 -6.38 -0.85
C THR A 26 26.39 -7.57 0.08
N ARG A 27 27.61 -7.63 0.65
CA ARG A 27 28.02 -8.70 1.56
C ARG A 27 27.26 -8.68 2.89
N ARG A 28 26.97 -7.49 3.44
CA ARG A 28 26.15 -7.36 4.65
C ARG A 28 24.73 -7.83 4.38
N CYS A 29 24.18 -7.49 3.22
CA CYS A 29 22.84 -7.90 2.84
C CYS A 29 22.70 -9.43 2.81
N SER A 30 23.58 -10.12 2.08
CA SER A 30 23.52 -11.59 2.00
C SER A 30 23.73 -12.29 3.36
N ARG A 31 24.47 -11.67 4.28
CA ARG A 31 24.71 -12.19 5.63
C ARG A 31 23.55 -12.04 6.59
N LEU A 32 22.51 -11.24 6.30
CA LEU A 32 21.36 -11.09 7.20
C LEU A 32 20.69 -12.44 7.48
N LEU A 33 20.61 -13.34 6.49
CA LEU A 33 20.06 -14.69 6.65
C LEU A 33 20.66 -15.47 7.84
N GLN A 34 21.94 -15.21 8.14
CA GLN A 34 22.67 -15.89 9.22
C GLN A 34 22.76 -15.04 10.49
N THR A 35 22.90 -13.71 10.33
CA THR A 35 23.30 -12.79 11.40
C THR A 35 22.13 -12.09 12.07
N LEU A 36 21.04 -11.80 11.35
CA LEU A 36 19.86 -11.18 11.95
C LEU A 36 19.08 -12.26 12.70
N LYS A 37 18.82 -12.00 13.99
CA LYS A 37 17.98 -12.82 14.85
C LYS A 37 16.91 -11.91 15.45
N LEU A 38 15.66 -12.23 15.16
CA LEU A 38 14.50 -11.53 15.69
C LEU A 38 13.55 -12.57 16.32
N PRO A 39 12.83 -12.22 17.40
CA PRO A 39 11.86 -13.12 18.01
C PRO A 39 10.82 -13.60 17.00
N ASP A 40 10.42 -14.87 17.09
CA ASP A 40 9.32 -15.47 16.31
C ASP A 40 9.44 -15.28 14.79
N THR A 41 10.66 -15.05 14.30
CA THR A 41 10.93 -14.64 12.92
C THR A 41 11.82 -15.63 12.22
N GLN A 42 11.38 -16.12 11.07
CA GLN A 42 12.17 -16.87 10.11
C GLN A 42 12.55 -15.96 8.93
N ILE A 43 13.85 -15.90 8.61
CA ILE A 43 14.31 -15.21 7.41
C ILE A 43 14.17 -16.15 6.21
N LEU A 44 13.35 -15.76 5.24
CA LEU A 44 13.08 -16.53 4.03
C LEU A 44 14.13 -16.27 2.96
N SER A 45 14.52 -15.00 2.79
CA SER A 45 15.59 -14.62 1.86
C SER A 45 16.21 -13.27 2.22
N SER A 46 17.46 -13.05 1.79
CA SER A 46 18.12 -11.75 1.89
C SER A 46 19.05 -11.52 0.71
N ASN A 47 18.67 -10.62 -0.19
CA ASN A 47 19.33 -10.44 -1.48
C ASN A 47 19.56 -8.97 -1.80
N TYR A 48 20.78 -8.64 -2.21
CA TYR A 48 21.07 -7.35 -2.81
C TYR A 48 20.43 -7.27 -4.20
N THR A 49 19.71 -6.19 -4.45
CA THR A 49 18.96 -5.97 -5.69
C THR A 49 19.38 -4.62 -6.29
N PRO A 50 20.17 -4.63 -7.38
CA PRO A 50 20.50 -3.41 -8.11
C PRO A 50 19.27 -2.73 -8.71
N LYS A 51 19.31 -1.40 -8.84
CA LYS A 51 18.32 -0.64 -9.61
C LYS A 51 18.18 -1.21 -11.03
N GLY A 52 16.95 -1.27 -11.53
CA GLY A 52 16.62 -1.83 -12.85
C GLY A 52 16.42 -3.35 -12.86
N THR A 53 16.72 -4.05 -11.75
CA THR A 53 16.46 -5.50 -11.65
C THR A 53 14.96 -5.77 -11.63
N ASN A 54 14.52 -6.76 -12.42
CA ASN A 54 13.16 -7.28 -12.35
C ASN A 54 13.04 -8.23 -11.15
N ILE A 55 12.31 -7.79 -10.13
CA ILE A 55 11.99 -8.58 -8.94
C ILE A 55 10.75 -9.41 -9.25
N THR A 56 10.81 -10.72 -9.04
CA THR A 56 9.66 -11.62 -9.20
C THR A 56 9.27 -12.29 -7.90
N TYR A 57 7.98 -12.53 -7.71
CA TYR A 57 7.37 -13.22 -6.59
C TYR A 57 6.58 -14.43 -7.12
N PRO A 58 7.27 -15.56 -7.45
CA PRO A 58 6.63 -16.70 -8.09
C PRO A 58 5.54 -17.36 -7.23
N ASN A 59 5.63 -17.18 -5.89
CA ASN A 59 4.68 -17.74 -4.93
C ASN A 59 3.60 -16.74 -4.50
N LEU A 60 3.52 -15.56 -5.11
CA LEU A 60 2.46 -14.61 -4.81
C LEU A 60 1.10 -15.20 -5.22
N HIS A 61 0.08 -15.05 -4.37
CA HIS A 61 -1.25 -15.57 -4.68
C HIS A 61 -1.77 -14.96 -6.00
N PRO A 62 -2.34 -15.76 -6.93
CA PRO A 62 -2.72 -15.28 -8.26
C PRO A 62 -3.67 -14.07 -8.26
N SER A 63 -4.55 -13.97 -7.26
CA SER A 63 -5.47 -12.84 -7.13
C SER A 63 -4.77 -11.52 -6.82
N CYS A 64 -3.51 -11.51 -6.36
CA CYS A 64 -2.76 -10.28 -6.09
C CYS A 64 -2.36 -9.53 -7.37
N GLY A 65 -2.62 -10.11 -8.55
CA GLY A 65 -2.34 -9.48 -9.83
C GLY A 65 -0.85 -9.54 -10.18
N GLN A 66 -0.23 -8.37 -10.35
CA GLN A 66 1.14 -8.28 -10.80
C GLN A 66 2.11 -8.85 -9.76
N ASN A 67 2.81 -9.93 -10.11
CA ASN A 67 3.75 -10.64 -9.25
C ASN A 67 5.22 -10.23 -9.47
N TRP A 68 5.46 -9.11 -10.14
CA TRP A 68 6.81 -8.61 -10.42
C TRP A 68 6.87 -7.09 -10.32
N ILE A 69 8.05 -6.53 -10.14
CA ILE A 69 8.27 -5.08 -10.12
C ILE A 69 9.72 -4.75 -10.46
N ILE A 70 9.97 -3.62 -11.13
CA ILE A 70 11.34 -3.15 -11.38
C ILE A 70 11.84 -2.40 -10.15
N ALA A 71 13.00 -2.80 -9.63
CA ALA A 71 13.67 -2.10 -8.54
C ALA A 71 14.04 -0.68 -8.96
N GLN A 72 13.55 0.32 -8.22
CA GLN A 72 13.78 1.74 -8.55
C GLN A 72 15.05 2.33 -7.90
N THR A 73 15.65 1.61 -6.96
CA THR A 73 16.91 1.96 -6.28
C THR A 73 17.72 0.70 -5.95
N ASN A 74 19.03 0.85 -5.72
CA ASN A 74 19.86 -0.21 -5.18
C ASN A 74 19.42 -0.50 -3.75
N THR A 75 19.02 -1.75 -3.46
CA THR A 75 18.40 -2.07 -2.18
C THR A 75 18.79 -3.45 -1.69
N CYS A 76 18.93 -3.60 -0.38
CA CYS A 76 18.92 -4.90 0.27
C CYS A 76 17.48 -5.32 0.53
N ARG A 77 17.04 -6.42 -0.07
CA ARG A 77 15.70 -6.98 0.12
C ARG A 77 15.74 -8.16 1.08
N LEU A 78 14.96 -8.07 2.14
CA LEU A 78 14.82 -9.07 3.16
C LEU A 78 13.36 -9.56 3.17
N SER A 79 13.17 -10.86 3.07
CA SER A 79 11.85 -11.50 3.14
C SER A 79 11.77 -12.33 4.42
N LEU A 80 10.69 -12.17 5.17
CA LEU A 80 10.54 -12.71 6.51
C LEU A 80 9.17 -13.38 6.66
N ASN A 81 9.13 -14.45 7.44
CA ASN A 81 7.91 -14.99 8.02
C ASN A 81 7.94 -14.75 9.53
N VAL A 82 6.93 -14.07 10.07
CA VAL A 82 6.81 -13.76 11.49
C VAL A 82 5.59 -14.45 12.07
N THR A 83 5.80 -15.36 13.00
CA THR A 83 4.71 -16.04 13.72
C THR A 83 4.02 -15.04 14.65
N THR A 84 2.70 -14.88 14.51
CA THR A 84 1.90 -13.92 15.30
C THR A 84 1.04 -14.60 16.36
N SER A 85 0.78 -15.90 16.20
CA SER A 85 0.16 -16.76 17.20
C SER A 85 0.50 -18.23 16.91
N SER A 86 -0.03 -19.17 17.69
CA SER A 86 0.09 -20.61 17.40
C SER A 86 -0.60 -21.05 16.09
N THR A 87 -1.46 -20.19 15.50
CA THR A 87 -2.28 -20.54 14.32
C THR A 87 -2.24 -19.49 13.20
N SER A 88 -1.36 -18.49 13.31
CA SER A 88 -1.25 -17.40 12.33
C SER A 88 0.19 -16.91 12.19
N ASN A 89 0.48 -16.34 11.02
CA ASN A 89 1.77 -15.76 10.70
C ASN A 89 1.63 -14.65 9.65
N VAL A 90 2.64 -13.81 9.54
CA VAL A 90 2.70 -12.70 8.59
C VAL A 90 3.95 -12.84 7.75
N ILE A 91 3.78 -12.84 6.43
CA ILE A 91 4.89 -12.68 5.50
C ILE A 91 5.10 -11.20 5.27
N MET A 92 6.36 -10.76 5.32
CA MET A 92 6.73 -9.36 5.13
C MET A 92 8.01 -9.20 4.32
N GLU A 93 8.12 -8.06 3.67
CA GLU A 93 9.28 -7.61 2.91
C GLU A 93 9.86 -6.36 3.58
N VAL A 94 11.18 -6.28 3.66
CA VAL A 94 11.92 -5.08 4.09
C VAL A 94 12.91 -4.72 3.00
N TRP A 95 12.73 -3.54 2.40
CA TRP A 95 13.58 -3.01 1.34
C TRP A 95 14.41 -1.88 1.92
N MET A 96 15.72 -2.06 1.96
CA MET A 96 16.68 -1.18 2.61
C MET A 96 17.62 -0.56 1.56
N PRO A 97 17.37 0.68 1.09
CA PRO A 97 18.17 1.35 0.06
C PRO A 97 19.62 1.63 0.47
N GLU A 98 20.56 1.56 -0.46
CA GLU A 98 21.99 1.83 -0.18
C GLU A 98 22.23 3.27 0.36
N ASP A 99 21.46 4.23 -0.13
CA ASP A 99 21.52 5.66 0.18
C ASP A 99 20.70 6.08 1.42
N TRP A 100 20.08 5.13 2.14
CA TRP A 100 19.16 5.40 3.27
C TRP A 100 19.70 6.39 4.31
N LYS A 101 21.01 6.28 4.66
CA LYS A 101 21.64 7.17 5.65
C LYS A 101 21.70 8.62 5.17
N SER A 102 22.09 8.83 3.91
CA SER A 102 22.11 10.16 3.28
C SER A 102 20.71 10.68 2.97
N SER A 103 19.73 9.78 2.83
CA SER A 103 18.33 10.10 2.56
C SER A 103 17.51 10.35 3.84
N GLY A 104 18.18 10.58 4.97
CA GLY A 104 17.58 11.07 6.21
C GLY A 104 17.15 10.00 7.21
N GLN A 105 17.61 8.75 7.05
CA GLN A 105 17.38 7.66 8.02
C GLN A 105 15.87 7.42 8.29
N ARG A 106 15.06 7.50 7.23
CA ARG A 106 13.59 7.44 7.31
C ARG A 106 13.07 6.02 7.09
N PHE A 107 12.08 5.63 7.88
CA PHE A 107 11.35 4.37 7.73
C PHE A 107 9.97 4.61 7.11
N ALA A 108 9.50 3.72 6.24
CA ALA A 108 8.15 3.73 5.70
C ALA A 108 7.48 2.36 5.82
N MET A 109 6.23 2.32 6.27
CA MET A 109 5.36 1.15 6.19
C MET A 109 4.32 1.36 5.09
N THR A 110 4.11 0.36 4.25
CA THR A 110 3.02 0.32 3.28
C THR A 110 1.83 -0.48 3.79
N GLY A 111 0.65 -0.22 3.22
CA GLY A 111 -0.59 -0.91 3.58
C GLY A 111 -1.06 -1.95 2.55
N ASN A 112 -2.24 -2.49 2.80
CA ASN A 112 -2.93 -3.45 1.93
C ASN A 112 -4.23 -2.89 1.33
N GLY A 113 -4.85 -3.60 0.39
CA GLY A 113 -6.13 -3.22 -0.22
C GLY A 113 -7.29 -4.14 0.22
N GLY A 114 -8.49 -3.57 0.39
CA GLY A 114 -9.72 -4.32 0.70
C GLY A 114 -9.58 -5.23 1.92
N VAL A 115 -9.99 -6.49 1.76
CA VAL A 115 -9.83 -7.56 2.75
C VAL A 115 -8.58 -8.41 2.52
N GLY A 116 -7.73 -8.03 1.57
CA GLY A 116 -6.66 -8.87 1.07
C GLY A 116 -5.39 -8.86 1.89
N GLY A 117 -4.55 -9.84 1.57
CA GLY A 117 -3.22 -10.08 2.09
C GLY A 117 -2.17 -10.09 0.98
N CYS A 118 -2.15 -9.03 0.19
CA CYS A 118 -1.17 -8.84 -0.89
C CYS A 118 -0.25 -7.66 -0.57
N PHE A 119 1.05 -7.82 -0.80
CA PHE A 119 1.99 -6.69 -0.76
C PHE A 119 1.64 -5.70 -1.88
N THR A 120 1.61 -4.41 -1.55
CA THR A 120 1.51 -3.37 -2.57
C THR A 120 2.91 -3.09 -3.15
N LEU A 121 3.33 -3.90 -4.13
CA LEU A 121 4.68 -3.85 -4.70
C LEU A 121 5.05 -2.47 -5.29
N SER A 122 4.08 -1.76 -5.85
CA SER A 122 4.25 -0.39 -6.36
C SER A 122 4.61 0.58 -5.23
N ASP A 123 3.91 0.52 -4.09
CA ASP A 123 4.20 1.37 -2.93
C ASP A 123 5.55 1.05 -2.33
N LEU A 124 5.92 -0.24 -2.25
CA LEU A 124 7.24 -0.69 -1.81
C LEU A 124 8.35 -0.07 -2.67
N ALA A 125 8.22 -0.19 -4.00
CA ALA A 125 9.21 0.34 -4.93
C ALA A 125 9.25 1.88 -4.92
N PHE A 126 8.09 2.53 -4.86
CA PHE A 126 7.98 3.99 -4.80
C PHE A 126 8.64 4.56 -3.54
N THR A 127 8.25 4.09 -2.36
CA THR A 127 8.79 4.62 -1.09
C THR A 127 10.27 4.28 -0.91
N ALA A 128 10.72 3.09 -1.34
CA ALA A 128 12.14 2.76 -1.38
C ALA A 128 12.93 3.70 -2.32
N SER A 129 12.36 4.08 -3.48
CA SER A 129 12.99 5.02 -4.42
C SER A 129 13.18 6.43 -3.85
N LEU A 130 12.37 6.80 -2.85
CA LEU A 130 12.50 8.05 -2.10
C LEU A 130 13.52 7.97 -0.94
N GLY A 131 14.25 6.85 -0.84
CA GLY A 131 15.31 6.63 0.14
C GLY A 131 14.83 6.11 1.50
N PHE A 132 13.59 5.63 1.61
CA PHE A 132 13.07 5.05 2.84
C PHE A 132 13.45 3.57 2.97
N ALA A 133 13.81 3.15 4.19
CA ALA A 133 13.76 1.74 4.54
C ALA A 133 12.29 1.34 4.66
N THR A 134 11.83 0.52 3.73
CA THR A 134 10.41 0.34 3.45
C THR A 134 9.96 -1.06 3.79
N VAL A 135 8.78 -1.18 4.39
CA VAL A 135 8.17 -2.46 4.78
C VAL A 135 6.81 -2.64 4.14
N GLY A 136 6.51 -3.86 3.72
CA GLY A 136 5.18 -4.29 3.31
C GLY A 136 4.90 -5.68 3.87
N HIS A 137 3.63 -6.02 4.08
CA HIS A 137 3.22 -7.30 4.66
C HIS A 137 1.99 -7.89 3.96
N ASN A 138 1.75 -9.19 4.13
CA ASN A 138 0.59 -9.88 3.56
C ASN A 138 -0.64 -9.83 4.48
N ASN A 139 -0.70 -8.92 5.46
CA ASN A 139 -1.89 -8.78 6.32
C ASN A 139 -2.34 -10.05 7.09
N GLY A 140 -1.48 -11.07 7.22
CA GLY A 140 -1.77 -12.33 7.94
C GLY A 140 -2.34 -13.47 7.09
N HIS A 141 -2.51 -13.28 5.78
CA HIS A 141 -2.97 -14.33 4.85
C HIS A 141 -2.56 -14.01 3.42
N ASP A 142 -2.80 -14.91 2.46
CA ASP A 142 -2.49 -14.64 1.05
C ASP A 142 -3.77 -14.50 0.21
N GLY A 143 -3.75 -13.60 -0.76
CA GLY A 143 -4.84 -13.39 -1.72
C GLY A 143 -5.78 -12.23 -1.37
N LEU A 144 -6.83 -12.04 -2.17
CA LEU A 144 -7.77 -10.92 -2.03
C LEU A 144 -9.13 -11.32 -1.44
N SER A 145 -9.35 -12.61 -1.16
CA SER A 145 -10.62 -13.09 -0.61
C SER A 145 -10.58 -13.13 0.92
N SER A 146 -11.76 -13.09 1.54
CA SER A 146 -11.95 -13.28 2.98
C SER A 146 -12.01 -14.76 3.40
N SER A 147 -11.85 -15.71 2.46
CA SER A 147 -11.91 -17.15 2.75
C SER A 147 -10.92 -17.58 3.86
N PRO A 148 -9.70 -17.02 3.95
CA PRO A 148 -8.77 -17.35 5.04
C PRO A 148 -9.25 -16.99 6.46
N PHE A 149 -10.30 -16.17 6.60
CA PHE A 149 -10.84 -15.80 7.91
C PHE A 149 -11.73 -16.89 8.53
N LEU A 150 -12.27 -17.80 7.72
CA LEU A 150 -13.22 -18.81 8.17
C LEU A 150 -12.60 -19.70 9.25
N ASN A 151 -13.18 -19.69 10.45
CA ASN A 151 -12.72 -20.43 11.63
C ASN A 151 -11.27 -20.14 12.04
N LYS A 152 -10.74 -18.95 11.68
CA LYS A 152 -9.37 -18.52 12.00
C LYS A 152 -9.36 -17.13 12.67
N PRO A 153 -9.73 -17.02 13.95
CA PRO A 153 -9.80 -15.73 14.65
C PRO A 153 -8.46 -15.00 14.69
N GLU A 154 -7.34 -15.72 14.79
CA GLU A 154 -6.00 -15.13 14.82
C GLU A 154 -5.61 -14.45 13.49
N VAL A 155 -6.09 -14.97 12.35
CA VAL A 155 -5.91 -14.34 11.04
C VAL A 155 -6.75 -13.05 10.93
N ILE A 156 -7.94 -13.04 11.55
CA ILE A 156 -8.76 -11.82 11.64
C ILE A 156 -8.07 -10.76 12.51
N ILE A 157 -7.44 -11.16 13.61
CA ILE A 157 -6.66 -10.24 14.47
C ILE A 157 -5.45 -9.67 13.71
N ASP A 158 -4.76 -10.51 12.94
CA ASP A 158 -3.68 -10.07 12.06
C ASP A 158 -4.15 -9.03 11.05
N PHE A 159 -5.25 -9.31 10.34
CA PHE A 159 -5.89 -8.37 9.41
C PHE A 159 -6.34 -7.08 10.09
N ALA A 160 -6.91 -7.18 11.29
CA ALA A 160 -7.50 -6.04 11.98
C ALA A 160 -6.44 -5.00 12.38
N TRP A 161 -5.31 -5.45 12.95
CA TRP A 161 -4.26 -4.54 13.42
C TRP A 161 -2.89 -5.20 13.60
N ARG A 162 -2.83 -6.49 13.97
CA ARG A 162 -1.60 -7.09 14.50
C ARG A 162 -0.54 -7.29 13.43
N ALA A 163 -0.92 -7.61 12.19
CA ALA A 163 0.06 -7.78 11.12
C ALA A 163 0.83 -6.49 10.83
N THR A 164 0.12 -5.37 10.75
CA THR A 164 0.72 -4.06 10.55
C THR A 164 1.68 -3.73 11.70
N LEU A 165 1.23 -3.82 12.95
CA LEU A 165 2.08 -3.51 14.10
C LEU A 165 3.34 -4.39 14.18
N THR A 166 3.16 -5.71 13.98
CA THR A 166 4.26 -6.67 14.00
C THR A 166 5.29 -6.34 12.92
N ALA A 167 4.84 -6.15 11.68
CA ALA A 167 5.73 -5.83 10.58
C ALA A 167 6.42 -4.46 10.75
N THR A 168 5.75 -3.47 11.35
CA THR A 168 6.38 -2.21 11.75
C THR A 168 7.56 -2.45 12.69
N ARG A 169 7.35 -3.15 13.80
CA ARG A 169 8.38 -3.33 14.84
C ARG A 169 9.54 -4.19 14.35
N ILE A 170 9.23 -5.28 13.65
CA ILE A 170 10.23 -6.17 13.04
C ILE A 170 11.04 -5.41 11.98
N GLY A 171 10.37 -4.66 11.11
CA GLY A 171 11.03 -3.88 10.07
C GLY A 171 11.93 -2.76 10.61
N LYS A 172 11.49 -2.03 11.63
CA LYS A 172 12.32 -1.03 12.33
C LYS A 172 13.56 -1.67 12.96
N SER A 173 13.40 -2.85 13.56
CA SER A 173 14.49 -3.61 14.18
C SER A 173 15.48 -4.11 13.13
N ALA A 174 14.99 -4.71 12.04
CA ALA A 174 15.82 -5.15 10.92
C ALA A 174 16.60 -4.00 10.28
N THR A 175 15.94 -2.85 10.08
CA THR A 175 16.55 -1.63 9.52
C THR A 175 17.67 -1.12 10.43
N THR A 176 17.38 -0.94 11.73
CA THR A 176 18.37 -0.45 12.71
C THR A 176 19.57 -1.39 12.81
N PHE A 177 19.32 -2.70 12.82
CA PHE A 177 20.38 -3.72 12.80
C PHE A 177 21.21 -3.63 11.51
N PHE A 178 20.56 -3.58 10.35
CA PHE A 178 21.23 -3.60 9.07
C PHE A 178 22.11 -2.37 8.85
N TYR A 179 21.64 -1.17 9.22
CA TYR A 179 22.43 0.06 9.06
C TYR A 179 23.34 0.37 10.24
N GLN A 180 23.16 -0.30 11.39
CA GLN A 180 23.82 0.00 12.67
C GLN A 180 23.63 1.48 13.05
N THR A 181 22.42 1.99 12.85
CA THR A 181 22.07 3.40 13.04
C THR A 181 20.59 3.48 13.35
N PRO A 182 20.17 4.25 14.37
CA PRO A 182 18.75 4.40 14.70
C PRO A 182 18.01 5.12 13.56
N LEU A 183 16.69 4.94 13.53
CA LEU A 183 15.80 5.68 12.64
C LEU A 183 15.72 7.13 13.13
N ALA A 184 15.73 8.10 12.21
CA ALA A 184 15.45 9.49 12.56
C ALA A 184 13.94 9.77 12.64
N LYS A 185 13.18 9.21 11.69
CA LYS A 185 11.73 9.36 11.59
C LYS A 185 11.06 8.12 10.99
N SER A 186 9.82 7.86 11.37
CA SER A 186 9.01 6.74 10.92
C SER A 186 7.69 7.21 10.31
N TYR A 187 7.34 6.67 9.14
CA TYR A 187 6.17 7.09 8.37
C TYR A 187 5.29 5.90 7.99
N TYR A 188 3.99 6.16 7.82
CA TYR A 188 3.03 5.23 7.23
C TYR A 188 2.46 5.77 5.93
N TRP A 189 2.36 4.92 4.90
CA TRP A 189 1.80 5.22 3.58
C TRP A 189 0.75 4.18 3.21
N GLY A 190 -0.53 4.58 3.13
CA GLY A 190 -1.56 3.65 2.68
C GLY A 190 -2.85 4.32 2.21
N CYS A 191 -3.55 3.62 1.32
CA CYS A 191 -4.84 4.02 0.78
C CYS A 191 -5.87 2.88 0.95
N SER A 192 -7.18 3.17 1.03
CA SER A 192 -8.24 2.16 1.16
C SER A 192 -8.09 1.30 2.43
N GLY A 193 -7.82 0.00 2.29
CA GLY A 193 -7.48 -0.90 3.40
C GLY A 193 -6.25 -0.41 4.18
N GLY A 194 -5.28 0.16 3.48
CA GLY A 194 -4.10 0.79 4.06
C GLY A 194 -4.46 2.07 4.80
N GLY A 195 -5.43 2.84 4.31
CA GLY A 195 -5.96 3.99 5.04
C GLY A 195 -6.65 3.57 6.35
N ARG A 196 -7.39 2.45 6.36
CA ARG A 196 -7.92 1.86 7.60
C ARG A 196 -6.81 1.46 8.57
N GLN A 197 -5.79 0.76 8.08
CA GLN A 197 -4.63 0.35 8.89
C GLN A 197 -3.89 1.57 9.46
N ALA A 198 -3.72 2.63 8.66
CA ALA A 198 -3.14 3.91 9.07
C ALA A 198 -3.91 4.52 10.25
N MET A 199 -5.23 4.63 10.12
CA MET A 199 -6.12 5.16 11.16
C MET A 199 -6.08 4.29 12.43
N LYS A 200 -6.06 2.96 12.27
CA LYS A 200 -5.96 2.01 13.39
C LYS A 200 -4.66 2.21 14.17
N ILE A 201 -3.52 2.30 13.48
CA ILE A 201 -2.24 2.54 14.17
C ILE A 201 -2.21 3.92 14.81
N ALA A 202 -2.76 4.96 14.17
CA ALA A 202 -2.85 6.30 14.77
C ALA A 202 -3.66 6.30 16.09
N GLN A 203 -4.75 5.53 16.15
CA GLN A 203 -5.62 5.43 17.32
C GLN A 203 -4.99 4.62 18.46
N ASP A 204 -4.51 3.41 18.14
CA ASP A 204 -4.17 2.41 19.15
C ASP A 204 -2.66 2.36 19.47
N PHE A 205 -1.81 2.80 18.53
CA PHE A 205 -0.35 2.77 18.66
C PHE A 205 0.31 4.08 18.16
N PRO A 206 -0.07 5.25 18.74
CA PRO A 206 0.31 6.56 18.24
C PRO A 206 1.84 6.81 18.25
N SER A 207 2.60 6.07 19.04
CA SER A 207 4.07 6.19 19.10
C SER A 207 4.79 5.50 17.94
N GLU A 208 4.08 4.75 17.09
CA GLU A 208 4.73 3.98 16.03
C GLU A 208 5.13 4.83 14.83
N TYR A 209 4.51 5.99 14.59
CA TYR A 209 4.84 6.83 13.44
C TYR A 209 4.89 8.31 13.80
N ASP A 210 5.86 9.01 13.23
CA ASP A 210 5.96 10.48 13.29
C ASP A 210 5.06 11.15 12.24
N GLY A 211 4.73 10.47 11.15
CA GLY A 211 3.86 10.97 10.09
C GLY A 211 3.05 9.86 9.43
N ILE A 212 1.77 10.11 9.17
CA ILE A 212 0.84 9.12 8.62
C ILE A 212 0.10 9.72 7.42
N ILE A 213 0.15 9.02 6.29
CA ILE A 213 -0.66 9.32 5.10
C ILE A 213 -1.74 8.23 5.00
N ALA A 214 -2.99 8.64 5.27
CA ALA A 214 -4.17 7.78 5.24
C ALA A 214 -5.12 8.21 4.11
N GLY A 215 -4.93 7.66 2.91
CA GLY A 215 -5.79 7.90 1.76
C GLY A 215 -7.08 7.07 1.80
N ASN A 216 -8.21 7.65 1.40
CA ASN A 216 -9.54 7.02 1.29
C ASN A 216 -9.79 5.93 2.34
N PRO A 217 -9.67 6.23 3.65
CA PRO A 217 -9.55 5.21 4.68
C PRO A 217 -10.86 4.44 4.85
N ALA A 218 -10.80 3.11 4.78
CA ALA A 218 -11.91 2.21 5.11
C ALA A 218 -12.12 2.08 6.64
N ALA A 219 -12.16 3.22 7.35
CA ALA A 219 -12.06 3.30 8.80
C ALA A 219 -13.33 2.80 9.53
N ASP A 220 -14.53 3.19 9.07
CA ASP A 220 -15.81 2.63 9.54
C ASP A 220 -16.11 1.31 8.80
N PHE A 221 -15.21 0.33 9.00
CA PHE A 221 -15.12 -0.85 8.15
C PHE A 221 -16.42 -1.67 8.13
N HIS A 222 -17.08 -1.83 9.28
CA HIS A 222 -18.33 -2.58 9.36
C HIS A 222 -19.45 -1.88 8.59
N ARG A 223 -19.59 -0.55 8.70
CA ARG A 223 -20.60 0.19 7.93
C ARG A 223 -20.29 0.21 6.45
N LEU A 224 -19.02 0.31 6.06
CA LEU A 224 -18.61 0.24 4.66
C LEU A 224 -18.95 -1.11 4.01
N VAL A 225 -18.71 -2.21 4.73
CA VAL A 225 -19.09 -3.56 4.25
C VAL A 225 -20.62 -3.68 4.16
N ALA A 226 -21.34 -3.18 5.17
CA ALA A 226 -22.80 -3.18 5.17
C ALA A 226 -23.39 -2.33 4.04
N SER A 227 -22.80 -1.17 3.71
CA SER A 227 -23.27 -0.30 2.64
C SER A 227 -23.15 -0.97 1.26
N SER A 228 -22.09 -1.75 1.05
CA SER A 228 -21.93 -2.53 -0.19
C SER A 228 -23.08 -3.53 -0.40
N LEU A 229 -23.55 -4.17 0.68
CA LEU A 229 -24.73 -5.04 0.63
C LEU A 229 -26.02 -4.24 0.44
N TYR A 230 -26.12 -3.08 1.09
CA TYR A 230 -27.26 -2.17 0.95
C TYR A 230 -27.47 -1.71 -0.49
N TYR A 231 -26.41 -1.26 -1.19
CA TYR A 231 -26.51 -0.83 -2.59
C TYR A 231 -26.94 -1.97 -3.51
N SER A 232 -26.38 -3.17 -3.33
CA SER A 232 -26.79 -4.37 -4.08
C SER A 232 -28.27 -4.72 -3.87
N TYR A 233 -28.77 -4.52 -2.65
CA TYR A 233 -30.20 -4.71 -2.34
C TYR A 233 -31.09 -3.67 -3.03
N GLN A 234 -30.67 -2.40 -3.12
CA GLN A 234 -31.47 -1.36 -3.80
C GLN A 234 -31.59 -1.62 -5.30
N THR A 235 -30.48 -1.97 -5.97
CA THR A 235 -30.49 -2.20 -7.43
C THR A 235 -31.06 -3.57 -7.81
N GLY A 236 -30.86 -4.58 -6.96
CA GLY A 236 -31.19 -5.97 -7.29
C GLY A 236 -30.40 -6.53 -8.47
N PRO A 237 -30.75 -7.75 -8.94
CA PRO A 237 -30.14 -8.35 -10.13
C PRO A 237 -30.57 -7.62 -11.42
N PRO A 238 -29.92 -7.88 -12.58
CA PRO A 238 -30.29 -7.26 -13.86
C PRO A 238 -31.74 -7.44 -14.32
N THR A 239 -32.47 -8.40 -13.74
CA THR A 239 -33.89 -8.65 -14.00
C THR A 239 -34.82 -7.84 -13.07
N SER A 240 -34.28 -7.10 -12.11
CA SER A 240 -35.04 -6.28 -11.16
C SER A 240 -35.61 -5.03 -11.84
N PRO A 241 -36.83 -4.59 -11.49
CA PRO A 241 -37.35 -3.29 -11.93
C PRO A 241 -36.55 -2.10 -11.40
N THR A 242 -35.78 -2.28 -10.32
CA THR A 242 -34.90 -1.26 -9.73
C THR A 242 -33.49 -1.25 -10.31
N TRP A 243 -33.16 -2.18 -11.22
CA TRP A 243 -31.83 -2.26 -11.80
C TRP A 243 -31.63 -1.18 -12.86
N LEU A 244 -30.42 -0.61 -12.89
CA LEU A 244 -29.98 0.34 -13.90
C LEU A 244 -28.81 -0.24 -14.70
N SER A 245 -28.87 -0.09 -16.02
CA SER A 245 -27.74 -0.39 -16.91
C SER A 245 -26.61 0.63 -16.73
N LEU A 246 -25.43 0.31 -17.27
CA LEU A 246 -24.31 1.26 -17.28
C LEU A 246 -24.68 2.57 -18.00
N GLU A 247 -25.40 2.49 -19.12
CA GLU A 247 -25.85 3.67 -19.87
C GLU A 247 -26.83 4.52 -19.06
N GLN A 248 -27.71 3.89 -18.27
CA GLN A 248 -28.62 4.58 -17.38
C GLN A 248 -27.86 5.29 -16.25
N TRP A 249 -26.86 4.64 -15.64
CA TRP A 249 -25.98 5.28 -14.65
C TRP A 249 -25.19 6.45 -15.23
N GLN A 250 -24.74 6.36 -16.49
CA GLN A 250 -24.08 7.48 -17.17
C GLN A 250 -25.03 8.67 -17.35
N ALA A 251 -26.31 8.44 -17.67
CA ALA A 251 -27.30 9.51 -17.73
C ALA A 251 -27.62 10.09 -16.35
N VAL A 252 -27.69 9.28 -15.29
CA VAL A 252 -27.80 9.77 -13.91
C VAL A 252 -26.63 10.68 -13.58
N ASN A 253 -25.40 10.27 -13.88
CA ASN A 253 -24.21 11.08 -13.66
C ASN A 253 -24.25 12.40 -14.46
N ALA A 254 -24.70 12.37 -15.72
CA ALA A 254 -24.85 13.57 -16.53
C ALA A 254 -25.89 14.53 -15.95
N GLU A 255 -27.01 14.01 -15.43
CA GLU A 255 -28.03 14.82 -14.76
C GLU A 255 -27.49 15.45 -13.46
N VAL A 256 -26.74 14.68 -12.66
CA VAL A 256 -26.06 15.22 -11.46
C VAL A 256 -25.15 16.38 -11.83
N LEU A 257 -24.31 16.23 -12.86
CA LEU A 257 -23.42 17.31 -13.33
C LEU A 257 -24.22 18.50 -13.85
N ALA A 258 -25.27 18.27 -14.65
CA ALA A 258 -26.13 19.35 -15.16
C ALA A 258 -26.76 20.19 -14.04
N GLN A 259 -27.08 19.57 -12.89
CA GLN A 259 -27.64 20.26 -11.74
C GLN A 259 -26.58 20.89 -10.82
N CYS A 260 -25.39 20.30 -10.75
CA CYS A 260 -24.45 20.59 -9.66
C CYS A 260 -23.07 21.12 -10.05
N ASP A 261 -22.61 20.94 -11.30
CA ASP A 261 -21.27 21.32 -11.75
C ASP A 261 -20.97 22.80 -11.41
N THR A 262 -21.86 23.70 -11.82
CA THR A 262 -21.66 25.15 -11.62
C THR A 262 -21.88 25.67 -10.19
N ILE A 263 -22.13 24.81 -9.19
CA ILE A 263 -22.36 25.23 -7.80
C ILE A 263 -21.11 25.90 -7.22
N ASP A 264 -19.91 25.47 -7.63
CA ASP A 264 -18.64 26.10 -7.21
C ASP A 264 -18.24 27.32 -8.06
N GLY A 265 -18.99 27.62 -9.12
CA GLY A 265 -18.76 28.74 -10.03
C GLY A 265 -17.94 28.42 -11.27
N VAL A 266 -17.52 27.17 -11.47
CA VAL A 266 -16.81 26.69 -12.66
C VAL A 266 -17.65 25.62 -13.36
N ALA A 267 -17.58 25.55 -14.69
CA ALA A 267 -18.25 24.50 -15.47
C ALA A 267 -17.18 23.59 -16.09
N ASP A 268 -16.70 22.61 -15.33
CA ASP A 268 -15.60 21.73 -15.72
C ASP A 268 -15.87 20.23 -15.54
N ASN A 269 -17.12 19.87 -15.21
CA ASN A 269 -17.59 18.52 -14.89
C ASN A 269 -16.96 17.93 -13.62
N VAL A 270 -16.65 18.77 -12.64
CA VAL A 270 -16.13 18.37 -11.33
C VAL A 270 -17.04 18.93 -10.25
N LEU A 271 -17.36 18.12 -9.25
CA LEU A 271 -18.04 18.60 -8.05
C LEU A 271 -16.98 18.92 -7.00
N GLU A 272 -16.58 20.18 -6.88
CA GLU A 272 -15.52 20.59 -5.96
C GLU A 272 -15.92 20.39 -4.48
N ASP A 273 -17.22 20.53 -4.19
CA ASP A 273 -17.83 20.21 -2.90
C ASP A 273 -19.13 19.41 -3.11
N PRO A 274 -19.05 18.06 -3.18
CA PRO A 274 -20.21 17.20 -3.44
C PRO A 274 -21.31 17.31 -2.37
N LEU A 275 -21.01 17.83 -1.16
CA LEU A 275 -22.01 17.97 -0.09
C LEU A 275 -23.04 19.06 -0.38
N LYS A 276 -22.74 20.00 -1.28
CA LYS A 276 -23.68 21.03 -1.73
C LYS A 276 -24.58 20.56 -2.87
N CYS A 277 -24.25 19.44 -3.49
CA CYS A 277 -25.05 18.87 -4.57
C CYS A 277 -26.19 18.03 -3.98
N HIS A 278 -27.43 18.46 -4.24
CA HIS A 278 -28.63 17.73 -3.87
C HIS A 278 -29.46 17.49 -5.13
N PRO A 279 -29.00 16.57 -6.00
CA PRO A 279 -29.62 16.35 -7.29
C PRO A 279 -31.02 15.78 -7.08
N ARG A 280 -31.97 16.20 -7.92
CA ARG A 280 -33.33 15.64 -7.92
C ARG A 280 -33.64 15.00 -9.26
N PHE A 281 -34.18 13.79 -9.25
CA PHE A 281 -34.28 12.96 -10.45
C PHE A 281 -35.69 12.93 -11.05
N GLU A 282 -36.60 13.82 -10.64
CA GLU A 282 -37.97 13.84 -11.17
C GLU A 282 -37.99 14.15 -12.67
N ASN A 283 -37.04 14.95 -13.15
CA ASN A 283 -36.86 15.26 -14.58
C ASN A 283 -36.42 14.05 -15.41
N MET A 284 -35.93 12.99 -14.76
CA MET A 284 -35.55 11.75 -15.45
C MET A 284 -36.73 10.77 -15.57
N LEU A 285 -37.88 11.04 -14.94
CA LEU A 285 -39.01 10.12 -14.98
C LEU A 285 -39.58 9.96 -16.40
N CYS A 286 -39.82 8.71 -16.80
CA CYS A 286 -40.52 8.44 -18.04
C CYS A 286 -41.97 8.92 -18.00
N GLY A 287 -42.39 9.60 -19.07
CA GLY A 287 -43.78 9.86 -19.36
C GLY A 287 -44.56 8.60 -19.71
N ARG A 288 -45.87 8.76 -19.93
CA ARG A 288 -46.77 7.64 -20.27
C ARG A 288 -46.35 7.02 -21.60
N LEU A 289 -46.11 5.71 -21.61
CA LEU A 289 -45.59 4.92 -22.76
C LEU A 289 -44.13 5.21 -23.13
N GLU A 290 -43.44 6.08 -22.40
CA GLU A 290 -42.02 6.32 -22.61
C GLU A 290 -41.19 5.26 -21.88
N THR A 291 -40.02 5.00 -22.44
CA THR A 291 -39.05 4.05 -21.91
C THR A 291 -37.65 4.61 -22.11
N TRP A 292 -36.67 3.98 -21.46
CA TRP A 292 -35.26 4.22 -21.75
C TRP A 292 -34.94 4.15 -23.25
N ALA A 293 -35.54 3.20 -23.98
CA ALA A 293 -35.27 3.01 -25.40
C ALA A 293 -35.81 4.14 -26.28
N THR A 294 -36.91 4.79 -25.88
CA THR A 294 -37.59 5.82 -26.69
C THR A 294 -37.18 7.23 -26.33
N GLN A 295 -36.94 7.53 -25.05
CA GLN A 295 -36.72 8.89 -24.54
C GLN A 295 -35.57 8.99 -23.52
N LYS A 296 -34.79 7.93 -23.29
CA LYS A 296 -33.65 7.92 -22.36
C LYS A 296 -34.02 8.38 -20.93
N CYS A 297 -35.21 7.99 -20.48
CA CYS A 297 -35.77 8.26 -19.15
C CYS A 297 -35.73 7.00 -18.25
N LEU A 298 -35.90 7.19 -16.95
CA LEU A 298 -35.92 6.17 -15.91
C LEU A 298 -37.36 5.89 -15.44
N THR A 299 -37.62 4.64 -15.05
CA THR A 299 -38.88 4.26 -14.41
C THR A 299 -38.96 4.81 -12.97
N PRO A 300 -40.16 4.93 -12.38
CA PRO A 300 -40.29 5.33 -10.98
C PRO A 300 -39.49 4.46 -10.00
N ALA A 301 -39.41 3.14 -10.26
CA ALA A 301 -38.64 2.22 -9.44
C ALA A 301 -37.12 2.43 -9.56
N GLN A 302 -36.62 2.82 -10.73
CA GLN A 302 -35.22 3.17 -10.93
C GLN A 302 -34.88 4.51 -10.27
N VAL A 303 -35.75 5.51 -10.36
CA VAL A 303 -35.57 6.79 -9.68
C VAL A 303 -35.53 6.61 -8.16
N ASP A 304 -36.50 5.87 -7.58
CA ASP A 304 -36.52 5.55 -6.15
C ASP A 304 -35.26 4.76 -5.70
N ALA A 305 -34.71 3.90 -6.56
CA ALA A 305 -33.46 3.19 -6.27
C ALA A 305 -32.25 4.13 -6.28
N VAL A 306 -32.17 5.07 -7.22
CA VAL A 306 -31.11 6.09 -7.29
C VAL A 306 -31.17 7.01 -6.07
N GLU A 307 -32.36 7.46 -5.65
CA GLU A 307 -32.52 8.35 -4.49
C GLU A 307 -32.09 7.71 -3.15
N LYS A 308 -32.11 6.38 -3.07
CA LYS A 308 -31.67 5.63 -1.88
C LYS A 308 -30.15 5.39 -1.86
N ILE A 309 -29.47 5.57 -2.97
CA ILE A 309 -28.02 5.35 -3.13
C ILE A 309 -27.28 6.66 -2.86
#